data_AF-A0A2E5KYK1-F1
#
_entry.id   AF-A0A2E5KYK1-F1
#
_cell.length_a   1.000
_cell.length_b   1.000
_cell.length_c   1.000
_cell.angle_alpha   90.00
_cell.angle_beta   90.00
_cell.angle_gamma   90.00
#
_symmetry.space_group_name_H-M   'P 1'
#
loop_
_entity.id
_entity.type
_entity.pdbx_description
1 polymer ?
#
loop_
_entity_poly.entity_id
_entity_poly.type
_entity_poly.pdbx_seq_one_letter_code
_entity_poly.pdbx_strand_id
1 'polypeptide(L)'
;MREAGAIIIGKTNLNEFGWSRPSEADLSPPPWSPWNPERMSVGSSSGSVAASSARMAAATIGTDGGGSARLPAGAHNLYGIKPTHGLVSRLGMDHNGHSEISPICRTALDTAMMLEVMAGFEPDDDMSWPAEVPGYTANIKADISGWRIGVPTDFIESAPNEAEVAEAFVSFLKRLSVLGCEVVDIELRGMAEARAANFLVLNSEAYQRHQKSLQQD
;
A
#
# COMPACT_ATOMS: atom_id res chain seq x y z
N MET A 1 0.72 -11.11 -14.51
CA MET A 1 -0.75 -11.23 -14.30
C MET A 1 -1.51 -11.91 -15.44
N ARG A 2 -1.58 -11.33 -16.66
CA ARG A 2 -2.30 -11.97 -17.78
C ARG A 2 -1.76 -13.35 -18.14
N GLU A 3 -0.43 -13.49 -18.14
CA GLU A 3 0.26 -14.77 -18.35
C GLU A 3 -0.08 -15.81 -17.27
N ALA A 4 -0.37 -15.37 -16.05
CA ALA A 4 -0.84 -16.22 -14.96
C ALA A 4 -2.36 -16.52 -15.04
N GLY A 5 -3.05 -16.13 -16.12
CA GLY A 5 -4.46 -16.41 -16.37
C GLY A 5 -5.46 -15.42 -15.76
N ALA A 6 -5.00 -14.30 -15.20
CA ALA A 6 -5.90 -13.31 -14.61
C ALA A 6 -6.72 -12.55 -15.67
N ILE A 7 -8.03 -12.38 -15.43
CA ILE A 7 -8.92 -11.56 -16.26
C ILE A 7 -8.90 -10.13 -15.75
N ILE A 8 -8.47 -9.19 -16.60
CA ILE A 8 -8.46 -7.75 -16.27
C ILE A 8 -9.82 -7.16 -16.64
N ILE A 9 -10.63 -6.88 -15.61
CA ILE A 9 -12.02 -6.40 -15.77
C ILE A 9 -12.15 -4.89 -15.94
N GLY A 10 -11.09 -4.11 -15.67
CA GLY A 10 -11.13 -2.65 -15.84
C GLY A 10 -9.99 -1.90 -15.18
N LYS A 11 -10.08 -0.56 -15.24
CA LYS A 11 -9.22 0.38 -14.50
C LYS A 11 -10.04 0.98 -13.36
N THR A 12 -9.46 1.05 -12.17
CA THR A 12 -10.09 1.63 -10.99
C THR A 12 -9.86 3.15 -10.95
N ASN A 13 -10.79 3.88 -10.33
CA ASN A 13 -10.60 5.31 -10.09
C ASN A 13 -9.43 5.54 -9.11
N LEU A 14 -8.79 6.70 -9.22
CA LEU A 14 -7.68 7.14 -8.37
C LEU A 14 -7.74 8.65 -8.15
N ASN A 15 -7.02 9.14 -7.14
CA ASN A 15 -6.69 10.55 -7.10
C ASN A 15 -5.83 10.93 -8.29
N GLU A 16 -6.06 12.09 -8.87
CA GLU A 16 -5.35 12.56 -10.06
C GLU A 16 -3.83 12.50 -9.86
N PHE A 17 -3.12 11.89 -10.81
CA PHE A 17 -1.68 11.59 -10.74
C PHE A 17 -1.21 10.82 -9.50
N GLY A 18 -2.13 10.23 -8.73
CA GLY A 18 -1.83 9.67 -7.42
C GLY A 18 -1.42 10.72 -6.38
N TRP A 19 -1.66 12.01 -6.65
CA TRP A 19 -1.10 13.16 -5.95
C TRP A 19 -2.18 14.17 -5.52
N SER A 20 -3.14 13.72 -4.71
CA SER A 20 -4.07 14.61 -4.00
C SER A 20 -4.78 13.85 -2.88
N ARG A 21 -5.51 14.58 -2.03
CA ARG A 21 -6.52 13.95 -1.16
C ARG A 21 -7.82 13.77 -1.94
N PRO A 22 -8.58 12.68 -1.71
CA PRO A 22 -9.94 12.52 -2.19
C PRO A 22 -10.78 13.80 -2.11
N SER A 23 -11.26 14.27 -3.26
CA SER A 23 -12.09 15.48 -3.35
C SER A 23 -13.23 15.29 -4.34
N GLU A 24 -14.40 15.85 -4.03
CA GLU A 24 -15.53 15.91 -4.97
C GLU A 24 -15.23 16.80 -6.18
N ALA A 25 -14.21 17.66 -6.09
CA ALA A 25 -13.75 18.50 -7.18
C ALA A 25 -12.74 17.79 -8.11
N ASP A 26 -12.34 16.55 -7.81
CA ASP A 26 -11.47 15.77 -8.70
C ASP A 26 -12.19 15.52 -10.05
N LEU A 27 -11.45 15.49 -11.16
CA LEU A 27 -12.00 15.21 -12.51
C LEU A 27 -12.86 13.93 -12.53
N SER A 28 -12.50 12.95 -11.71
CA SER A 28 -13.30 11.77 -11.41
C SER A 28 -13.38 11.61 -9.90
N PRO A 29 -14.47 12.05 -9.26
CA PRO A 29 -14.61 11.98 -7.81
C PRO A 29 -14.41 10.56 -7.29
N PRO A 30 -13.66 10.38 -6.19
CA PRO A 30 -13.47 9.08 -5.58
C PRO A 30 -14.79 8.39 -5.26
N PRO A 31 -14.90 7.06 -5.43
CA PRO A 31 -16.13 6.35 -5.11
C PRO A 31 -16.41 6.42 -3.60
N TRP A 32 -17.68 6.39 -3.23
CA TRP A 32 -18.10 6.23 -1.84
C TRP A 32 -17.60 4.92 -1.24
N SER A 33 -17.28 4.94 0.06
CA SER A 33 -16.79 3.77 0.77
C SER A 33 -17.93 2.76 0.98
N PRO A 34 -17.74 1.47 0.65
CA PRO A 34 -18.73 0.44 0.94
C PRO A 34 -19.00 0.24 2.45
N TRP A 35 -18.10 0.70 3.32
CA TRP A 35 -18.25 0.63 4.77
C TRP A 35 -19.03 1.82 5.35
N ASN A 36 -19.04 2.96 4.64
CA ASN A 36 -19.84 4.12 4.99
C ASN A 36 -20.16 4.94 3.73
N PRO A 37 -21.40 4.91 3.22
CA PRO A 37 -21.78 5.59 1.98
C PRO A 37 -21.76 7.13 2.08
N GLU A 38 -21.61 7.69 3.28
CA GLU A 38 -21.46 9.14 3.49
C GLU A 38 -19.99 9.60 3.42
N ARG A 39 -19.05 8.68 3.20
CA ARG A 39 -17.61 8.96 3.17
C ARG A 39 -16.99 8.49 1.87
N MET A 40 -16.22 9.36 1.23
CA MET A 40 -15.42 8.97 0.06
C MET A 40 -14.34 7.95 0.45
N SER A 41 -14.00 7.07 -0.48
CA SER A 41 -12.92 6.11 -0.31
C SER A 41 -11.56 6.81 -0.24
N VAL A 42 -10.77 6.47 0.77
CA VAL A 42 -9.40 6.98 0.96
C VAL A 42 -8.53 6.58 -0.23
N GLY A 43 -7.67 7.50 -0.68
CA GLY A 43 -6.78 7.30 -1.83
C GLY A 43 -5.28 7.36 -1.51
N SER A 44 -4.40 7.33 -2.52
CA SER A 44 -4.75 7.51 -3.94
C SER A 44 -5.36 6.30 -4.65
N SER A 45 -5.22 5.09 -4.12
CA SER A 45 -5.81 3.86 -4.70
C SER A 45 -7.31 3.68 -4.36
N SER A 46 -8.10 4.75 -4.42
CA SER A 46 -9.49 4.81 -3.90
C SER A 46 -10.45 3.83 -4.59
N GLY A 47 -10.42 3.75 -5.92
CA GLY A 47 -11.23 2.79 -6.67
C GLY A 47 -10.79 1.34 -6.43
N SER A 48 -9.50 1.10 -6.20
CA SER A 48 -8.97 -0.25 -5.94
C SER A 48 -9.48 -0.80 -4.62
N VAL A 49 -9.50 0.02 -3.56
CA VAL A 49 -10.05 -0.42 -2.26
C VAL A 49 -11.57 -0.51 -2.26
N ALA A 50 -12.27 0.41 -2.94
CA ALA A 50 -13.72 0.34 -3.09
C ALA A 50 -14.13 -0.94 -3.84
N ALA A 51 -13.47 -1.26 -4.95
CA ALA A 51 -13.76 -2.47 -5.73
C ALA A 51 -13.46 -3.76 -4.98
N SER A 52 -12.32 -3.82 -4.26
CA SER A 52 -11.95 -5.00 -3.47
C SER A 52 -12.87 -5.22 -2.28
N SER A 53 -13.22 -4.16 -1.54
CA SER A 53 -14.11 -4.24 -0.38
C SER A 53 -15.56 -4.55 -0.77
N ALA A 54 -16.05 -3.99 -1.88
CA ALA A 54 -17.38 -4.29 -2.44
C ALA A 54 -17.46 -5.64 -3.17
N ARG A 55 -16.37 -6.43 -3.22
CA ARG A 55 -16.29 -7.72 -3.92
C ARG A 55 -16.57 -7.64 -5.43
N MET A 56 -16.32 -6.48 -6.03
CA MET A 56 -16.42 -6.31 -7.49
C MET A 56 -15.23 -6.95 -8.23
N ALA A 57 -14.09 -7.05 -7.57
CA ALA A 57 -12.89 -7.70 -8.09
C ALA A 57 -12.37 -8.73 -7.08
N ALA A 58 -11.77 -9.82 -7.56
CA ALA A 58 -11.13 -10.82 -6.71
C ALA A 58 -9.94 -10.21 -5.94
N ALA A 59 -9.11 -9.46 -6.64
CA ALA A 59 -8.01 -8.65 -6.13
C ALA A 59 -7.89 -7.38 -6.99
N THR A 60 -7.28 -6.34 -6.42
CA THR A 60 -6.93 -5.12 -7.16
C THR A 60 -5.46 -4.80 -6.99
N ILE A 61 -4.98 -3.91 -7.86
CA ILE A 61 -3.63 -3.37 -7.81
C ILE A 61 -3.75 -1.87 -7.55
N GLY A 62 -2.88 -1.35 -6.70
CA GLY A 62 -2.70 0.07 -6.44
C GLY A 62 -1.22 0.44 -6.52
N THR A 63 -0.90 1.67 -6.13
CA THR A 63 0.48 2.15 -6.02
C THR A 63 0.72 2.74 -4.64
N ASP A 64 1.94 2.64 -4.13
CA ASP A 64 2.30 3.12 -2.78
C ASP A 64 3.70 3.73 -2.76
N GLY A 65 3.76 5.07 -2.83
CA GLY A 65 4.98 5.86 -2.57
C GLY A 65 4.97 6.60 -1.23
N GLY A 66 3.76 6.87 -0.70
CA GLY A 66 3.58 7.57 0.59
C GLY A 66 2.57 6.89 1.50
N GLY A 67 2.19 5.64 1.24
CA GLY A 67 1.10 4.94 1.92
C GLY A 67 -0.16 4.73 1.06
N SER A 68 -0.12 5.09 -0.22
CA SER A 68 -1.30 5.12 -1.11
C SER A 68 -1.96 3.78 -1.43
N ALA A 69 -1.39 2.65 -0.99
CA ALA A 69 -2.07 1.36 -0.97
C ALA A 69 -2.38 0.92 0.47
N ARG A 70 -1.39 1.03 1.38
CA ARG A 70 -1.51 0.61 2.78
C ARG A 70 -2.58 1.39 3.55
N LEU A 71 -2.58 2.72 3.44
CA LEU A 71 -3.52 3.59 4.14
C LEU A 71 -4.97 3.35 3.65
N PRO A 72 -5.26 3.38 2.34
CA PRO A 72 -6.58 3.00 1.83
C PRO A 72 -7.03 1.60 2.23
N ALA A 73 -6.12 0.61 2.19
CA ALA A 73 -6.44 -0.77 2.53
C ALA A 73 -6.83 -0.90 4.01
N GLY A 74 -6.08 -0.27 4.92
CA GLY A 74 -6.41 -0.20 6.34
C GLY A 74 -7.80 0.43 6.58
N ALA A 75 -8.11 1.52 5.87
CA ALA A 75 -9.41 2.19 5.96
C ALA A 75 -10.58 1.36 5.37
N HIS A 76 -10.29 0.31 4.58
CA HIS A 76 -11.29 -0.53 3.93
C HIS A 76 -11.30 -1.98 4.42
N ASN A 77 -10.63 -2.27 5.55
CA ASN A 77 -10.52 -3.63 6.08
C ASN A 77 -9.99 -4.63 5.01
N LEU A 78 -8.89 -4.25 4.35
CA LEU A 78 -8.21 -5.00 3.31
C LEU A 78 -6.73 -5.18 3.65
N TYR A 79 -6.11 -6.16 2.99
CA TYR A 79 -4.67 -6.36 3.00
C TYR A 79 -4.04 -5.57 1.85
N GLY A 80 -3.27 -4.54 2.18
CA GLY A 80 -2.45 -3.79 1.22
C GLY A 80 -0.99 -3.86 1.65
N ILE A 81 -0.13 -4.39 0.80
CA ILE A 81 1.31 -4.49 1.07
C ILE A 81 2.06 -3.57 0.12
N LYS A 82 2.97 -2.76 0.65
CA LYS A 82 4.01 -2.10 -0.15
C LYS A 82 5.19 -3.07 -0.25
N PRO A 83 5.50 -3.61 -1.44
CA PRO A 83 6.63 -4.51 -1.60
C PRO A 83 7.98 -3.85 -1.27
N THR A 84 9.02 -4.68 -1.18
CA THR A 84 10.41 -4.21 -1.22
C THR A 84 10.65 -3.44 -2.51
N HIS A 85 11.41 -2.35 -2.42
CA HIS A 85 11.71 -1.51 -3.58
C HIS A 85 12.40 -2.32 -4.68
N GLY A 86 11.88 -2.25 -5.91
CA GLY A 86 12.42 -2.98 -7.06
C GLY A 86 12.02 -4.45 -7.16
N LEU A 87 11.21 -4.98 -6.23
CA LEU A 87 10.74 -6.37 -6.25
C LEU A 87 9.69 -6.64 -7.33
N VAL A 88 8.81 -5.67 -7.56
CA VAL A 88 7.77 -5.74 -8.60
C VAL A 88 8.13 -4.70 -9.65
N SER A 89 8.26 -5.15 -10.90
CA SER A 89 8.54 -4.25 -12.02
C SER A 89 7.50 -3.14 -12.13
N ARG A 90 7.99 -1.93 -12.37
CA ARG A 90 7.22 -0.70 -12.55
C ARG A 90 7.15 -0.31 -14.02
N LEU A 91 7.64 -1.15 -14.92
CA LEU A 91 7.57 -0.91 -16.36
C LEU A 91 6.11 -0.66 -16.79
N GLY A 92 5.88 0.48 -17.45
CA GLY A 92 4.56 0.91 -17.88
C GLY A 92 3.68 1.54 -16.78
N MET A 93 4.20 1.73 -15.56
CA MET A 93 3.58 2.56 -14.54
C MET A 93 3.96 4.03 -14.77
N ASP A 94 2.99 4.94 -14.66
CA ASP A 94 3.29 6.37 -14.51
C ASP A 94 3.57 6.64 -13.04
N HIS A 95 4.85 6.86 -12.67
CA HIS A 95 5.28 6.76 -11.28
C HIS A 95 6.30 7.79 -10.84
N ASN A 96 6.43 7.93 -9.53
CA ASN A 96 7.51 8.64 -8.85
C ASN A 96 8.61 7.60 -8.54
N GLY A 97 9.86 8.02 -8.36
CA GLY A 97 11.03 7.15 -8.16
C GLY A 97 10.89 6.17 -6.98
N HIS A 98 10.01 6.46 -6.02
CA HIS A 98 9.83 5.69 -4.78
C HIS A 98 8.46 4.99 -4.64
N SER A 99 7.67 4.92 -5.72
CA SER A 99 6.36 4.26 -5.69
C SER A 99 6.46 2.78 -6.07
N GLU A 100 5.78 1.91 -5.31
CA GLU A 100 5.67 0.48 -5.61
C GLU A 100 4.29 0.08 -6.10
N ILE A 101 4.23 -0.84 -7.07
CA ILE A 101 2.98 -1.52 -7.43
C ILE A 101 2.62 -2.49 -6.31
N SER A 102 1.42 -2.30 -5.75
CA SER A 102 1.00 -2.93 -4.50
C SER A 102 -0.29 -3.72 -4.69
N PRO A 103 -0.34 -5.03 -4.35
CA PRO A 103 -1.59 -5.77 -4.37
C PRO A 103 -2.48 -5.37 -3.19
N ILE A 104 -3.79 -5.28 -3.46
CA ILE A 104 -4.82 -4.94 -2.48
C ILE A 104 -5.89 -6.04 -2.52
N CYS A 105 -5.97 -6.83 -1.47
CA CYS A 105 -6.79 -8.04 -1.42
C CYS A 105 -7.61 -8.14 -0.11
N ARG A 106 -8.56 -9.08 -0.07
CA ARG A 106 -9.39 -9.33 1.14
C ARG A 106 -8.78 -10.32 2.11
N THR A 107 -7.79 -11.11 1.69
CA THR A 107 -7.16 -12.14 2.51
C THR A 107 -5.64 -12.11 2.37
N ALA A 108 -4.94 -12.56 3.41
CA ALA A 108 -3.49 -12.70 3.36
C ALA A 108 -3.03 -13.70 2.27
N LEU A 109 -3.80 -14.75 2.02
CA LEU A 109 -3.52 -15.73 0.97
C LEU A 109 -3.61 -15.09 -0.42
N ASP A 110 -4.67 -14.33 -0.69
CA ASP A 110 -4.82 -13.62 -1.97
C ASP A 110 -3.68 -12.62 -2.18
N THR A 111 -3.28 -11.89 -1.12
CA THR A 111 -2.12 -10.98 -1.17
C THR A 111 -0.83 -11.72 -1.47
N ALA A 112 -0.58 -12.88 -0.85
CA ALA A 112 0.59 -13.71 -1.11
C ALA A 112 0.61 -14.22 -2.55
N MET A 113 -0.52 -14.73 -3.06
CA MET A 113 -0.64 -15.19 -4.46
C MET A 113 -0.39 -14.06 -5.46
N MET A 114 -0.98 -12.89 -5.22
CA MET A 114 -0.77 -11.72 -6.07
C MET A 114 0.69 -11.29 -6.08
N LEU A 115 1.31 -11.15 -4.89
CA LEU A 115 2.71 -10.73 -4.79
C LEU A 115 3.65 -11.75 -5.43
N GLU A 116 3.42 -13.05 -5.25
CA GLU A 116 4.22 -14.12 -5.84
C GLU A 116 4.21 -14.08 -7.38
N VAL A 117 3.06 -13.76 -7.98
CA VAL A 117 2.93 -13.60 -9.45
C VAL A 117 3.49 -12.27 -9.95
N MET A 118 3.45 -11.22 -9.13
CA MET A 118 3.90 -9.88 -9.51
C MET A 118 5.41 -9.67 -9.33
N ALA A 119 6.01 -10.37 -8.37
CA ALA A 119 7.42 -10.24 -8.04
C ALA A 119 8.30 -10.89 -9.10
N GLY A 120 9.41 -10.22 -9.44
CA GLY A 120 10.35 -10.70 -10.43
C GLY A 120 11.26 -9.61 -10.95
N PHE A 121 12.43 -10.03 -11.44
CA PHE A 121 13.38 -9.13 -12.09
C PHE A 121 12.92 -8.80 -13.51
N GLU A 122 12.92 -7.51 -13.85
CA GLU A 122 12.65 -6.99 -15.18
C GLU A 122 13.85 -6.14 -15.63
N PRO A 123 14.68 -6.64 -16.57
CA PRO A 123 15.87 -5.92 -17.05
C PRO A 123 15.60 -4.52 -17.61
N ASP A 124 14.40 -4.30 -18.14
CA ASP A 124 14.01 -3.02 -18.77
C ASP A 124 13.47 -1.98 -17.76
N ASP A 125 13.30 -2.35 -16.48
CA ASP A 125 12.99 -1.42 -15.39
C ASP A 125 14.27 -1.05 -14.63
N ASP A 126 14.64 0.23 -14.69
CA ASP A 126 15.88 0.79 -14.17
C ASP A 126 16.04 0.70 -12.64
N MET A 127 14.95 0.41 -11.92
CA MET A 127 14.97 0.17 -10.48
C MET A 127 14.58 -1.26 -10.10
N SER A 128 14.38 -2.15 -11.07
CA SER A 128 14.15 -3.56 -10.76
C SER A 128 15.43 -4.19 -10.23
N TRP A 129 15.27 -5.02 -9.20
CA TRP A 129 16.40 -5.64 -8.52
C TRP A 129 16.40 -7.16 -8.75
N PRO A 130 17.53 -7.76 -9.21
CA PRO A 130 17.64 -9.21 -9.38
C PRO A 130 17.79 -9.89 -8.02
N ALA A 131 16.66 -10.09 -7.34
CA ALA A 131 16.56 -10.91 -6.13
C ALA A 131 15.78 -12.19 -6.39
N GLU A 132 16.09 -13.22 -5.61
CA GLU A 132 15.26 -14.41 -5.52
C GLU A 132 13.89 -14.03 -4.96
N VAL A 133 12.83 -14.47 -5.63
CA VAL A 133 11.44 -14.28 -5.17
C VAL A 133 11.09 -15.43 -4.23
N PRO A 134 10.83 -15.17 -2.94
CA PRO A 134 10.40 -16.21 -2.01
C PRO A 134 9.05 -16.80 -2.41
N GLY A 135 8.83 -18.08 -2.11
CA GLY A 135 7.50 -18.70 -2.17
C GLY A 135 6.60 -18.17 -1.05
N TYR A 136 5.93 -17.03 -1.27
CA TYR A 136 5.04 -16.41 -0.28
C TYR A 136 3.85 -17.30 0.05
N THR A 137 3.27 -17.96 -0.95
CA THR A 137 2.10 -18.83 -0.76
C THR A 137 2.45 -20.07 0.06
N ALA A 138 3.63 -20.63 -0.16
CA ALA A 138 4.16 -21.77 0.59
C ALA A 138 4.36 -21.45 2.08
N ASN A 139 4.66 -20.19 2.42
CA ASN A 139 4.94 -19.74 3.78
C ASN A 139 3.73 -19.09 4.49
N ILE A 140 2.53 -19.10 3.90
CA ILE A 140 1.36 -18.39 4.45
C ILE A 140 0.91 -18.91 5.83
N LYS A 141 1.32 -20.13 6.20
CA LYS A 141 1.05 -20.76 7.50
C LYS A 141 2.32 -20.95 8.34
N ALA A 142 3.36 -20.16 8.07
CA ALA A 142 4.59 -20.23 8.84
C ALA A 142 4.31 -20.07 10.34
N ASP A 143 5.00 -20.86 11.15
CA ASP A 143 5.01 -20.65 12.59
C ASP A 143 5.83 -19.38 12.90
N ILE A 144 5.20 -18.45 13.60
CA ILE A 144 5.78 -17.17 13.99
C ILE A 144 6.22 -17.15 15.46
N SER A 145 6.09 -18.29 16.16
CA SER A 145 6.56 -18.41 17.52
C SER A 145 8.06 -18.09 17.61
N GLY A 146 8.45 -17.34 18.63
CA GLY A 146 9.83 -16.85 18.81
C GLY A 146 10.22 -15.64 17.96
N TRP A 147 9.35 -15.11 17.09
CA TRP A 147 9.64 -13.87 16.37
C TRP A 147 9.72 -12.67 17.32
N ARG A 148 10.62 -11.73 17.01
CA ARG A 148 10.75 -10.45 17.73
C ARG A 148 10.06 -9.35 16.95
N ILE A 149 9.05 -8.73 17.57
CA ILE A 149 8.22 -7.69 16.97
C ILE A 149 8.58 -6.35 17.60
N GLY A 150 9.32 -5.53 16.86
CA GLY A 150 9.68 -4.17 17.29
C GLY A 150 8.49 -3.22 17.19
N VAL A 151 8.14 -2.56 18.29
CA VAL A 151 7.04 -1.58 18.37
C VAL A 151 7.61 -0.20 18.71
N PRO A 152 7.51 0.80 17.82
CA PRO A 152 7.97 2.15 18.12
C PRO A 152 6.89 2.94 18.86
N THR A 153 6.73 2.68 20.17
CA THR A 153 5.60 3.20 20.97
C THR A 153 5.53 4.72 20.94
N ASP A 154 6.64 5.42 21.20
CA ASP A 154 6.68 6.89 21.18
C ASP A 154 6.21 7.50 19.85
N PHE A 155 6.59 6.88 18.73
CA PHE A 155 6.17 7.34 17.40
C PHE A 155 4.67 7.15 17.21
N ILE A 156 4.13 6.00 17.62
CA ILE A 156 2.70 5.68 17.50
C ILE A 156 1.89 6.64 18.37
N GLU A 157 2.29 6.85 19.62
CA GLU A 157 1.61 7.73 20.58
C GLU A 157 1.72 9.23 20.22
N SER A 158 2.73 9.62 19.44
CA SER A 158 2.85 11.00 18.93
C SER A 158 1.78 11.37 17.88
N ALA A 159 1.10 10.39 17.29
CA ALA A 159 0.07 10.59 16.30
C ALA A 159 -1.33 10.74 16.94
N PRO A 160 -2.23 11.56 16.37
CA PRO A 160 -3.59 11.75 16.87
C PRO A 160 -4.50 10.58 16.48
N ASN A 161 -4.23 9.39 17.02
CA ASN A 161 -5.03 8.20 16.76
C ASN A 161 -6.36 8.25 17.53
N GLU A 162 -7.43 7.78 16.91
CA GLU A 162 -8.68 7.52 17.62
C GLU A 162 -8.48 6.41 18.67
N ALA A 163 -9.21 6.50 19.79
CA ALA A 163 -9.05 5.58 20.91
C ALA A 163 -9.29 4.12 20.50
N GLU A 164 -10.29 3.89 19.65
CA GLU A 164 -10.64 2.58 19.13
C GLU A 164 -9.53 1.97 18.25
N VAL A 165 -8.79 2.80 17.52
CA VAL A 165 -7.65 2.37 16.69
C VAL A 165 -6.48 1.98 17.60
N ALA A 166 -6.18 2.79 18.61
CA ALA A 166 -5.14 2.49 19.59
C ALA A 166 -5.44 1.20 20.37
N GLU A 167 -6.69 1.01 20.81
CA GLU A 167 -7.14 -0.20 21.49
C GLU A 167 -7.04 -1.45 20.60
N ALA A 168 -7.43 -1.34 19.32
CA ALA A 168 -7.31 -2.44 18.36
C ALA A 168 -5.84 -2.84 18.14
N PHE A 169 -4.93 -1.86 18.06
CA PHE A 169 -3.50 -2.11 17.94
C PHE A 169 -2.93 -2.82 19.19
N VAL A 170 -3.26 -2.34 20.39
CA VAL A 170 -2.85 -3.01 21.65
C VAL A 170 -3.39 -4.44 21.73
N SER A 171 -4.63 -4.67 21.29
CA SER A 171 -5.23 -6.01 21.21
C SER A 171 -4.48 -6.91 20.22
N PHE A 172 -4.06 -6.37 19.08
CA PHE A 172 -3.24 -7.09 18.10
C PHE A 172 -1.88 -7.51 18.68
N LEU A 173 -1.18 -6.61 19.38
CA LEU A 173 0.10 -6.94 20.03
C LEU A 173 -0.06 -8.06 21.08
N LYS A 174 -1.13 -8.01 21.89
CA LYS A 174 -1.44 -9.09 22.85
C LYS A 174 -1.65 -10.44 22.16
N ARG A 175 -2.29 -10.45 20.98
CA ARG A 175 -2.47 -11.67 20.19
C ARG A 175 -1.13 -12.23 19.69
N LEU A 176 -0.21 -11.36 19.25
CA LEU A 176 1.15 -11.79 18.87
C LEU A 176 1.88 -12.45 20.04
N SER A 177 1.77 -11.90 21.25
CA SER A 177 2.35 -12.54 22.46
C SER A 177 1.72 -13.90 22.77
N VAL A 178 0.40 -14.07 22.60
CA VAL A 178 -0.28 -15.36 22.75
C VAL A 178 0.19 -16.38 21.71
N LEU A 179 0.57 -15.92 20.50
CA LEU A 179 1.16 -16.75 19.44
C LEU A 179 2.66 -17.05 19.69
N GLY A 180 3.23 -16.60 20.81
CA GLY A 180 4.61 -16.88 21.18
C GLY A 180 5.63 -15.89 20.62
N CYS A 181 5.21 -14.76 20.06
CA CYS A 181 6.12 -13.69 19.65
C CYS A 181 6.56 -12.84 20.86
N GLU A 182 7.80 -12.35 20.82
CA GLU A 182 8.34 -11.37 21.76
C GLU A 182 8.04 -9.96 21.23
N VAL A 183 7.24 -9.18 21.95
CA VAL A 183 6.99 -7.77 21.63
C VAL A 183 8.05 -6.92 22.33
N VAL A 184 8.81 -6.16 21.56
CA VAL A 184 9.95 -5.37 22.03
C VAL A 184 9.69 -3.91 21.69
N ASP A 185 9.74 -3.05 22.69
CA ASP A 185 9.70 -1.60 22.45
C ASP A 185 11.01 -1.14 21.80
N ILE A 186 10.92 -0.31 20.76
CA ILE A 186 12.09 0.18 20.02
C ILE A 186 12.07 1.68 19.88
N GLU A 187 13.26 2.28 19.94
CA GLU A 187 13.42 3.70 19.62
C GLU A 187 13.51 3.88 18.10
N LEU A 188 12.58 4.64 17.52
CA LEU A 188 12.57 4.96 16.10
C LEU A 188 12.83 6.46 15.90
N ARG A 189 14.08 6.80 15.56
CA ARG A 189 14.53 8.18 15.33
C ARG A 189 14.34 8.60 13.88
N GLY A 190 14.24 9.91 13.65
CA GLY A 190 14.33 10.48 12.30
C GLY A 190 13.06 10.40 11.45
N MET A 191 11.92 10.01 12.02
CA MET A 191 10.68 9.82 11.24
C MET A 191 10.08 11.13 10.73
N ALA A 192 10.24 12.23 11.46
CA ALA A 192 9.79 13.55 11.02
C ALA A 192 10.63 14.03 9.82
N GLU A 193 11.95 13.85 9.89
CA GLU A 193 12.92 14.16 8.85
C GLU A 193 12.72 13.28 7.63
N ALA A 194 12.52 11.97 7.82
CA ALA A 194 12.23 11.02 6.75
C ALA A 194 10.94 11.38 6.02
N ARG A 195 9.89 11.77 6.77
CA ARG A 195 8.65 12.28 6.18
C ARG A 195 8.90 13.54 5.37
N ALA A 196 9.62 14.52 5.92
CA ALA A 196 9.93 15.77 5.21
C ALA A 196 10.73 15.52 3.92
N ALA A 197 11.76 14.67 3.98
CA ALA A 197 12.57 14.28 2.83
C ALA A 197 11.72 13.57 1.76
N ASN A 198 10.86 12.63 2.17
CA ASN A 198 9.96 11.94 1.24
C ASN A 198 9.01 12.91 0.54
N PHE A 199 8.42 13.86 1.28
CA PHE A 199 7.56 14.88 0.70
C PHE A 199 8.32 15.76 -0.31
N LEU A 200 9.54 16.18 0.00
CA LEU A 200 10.36 16.99 -0.91
C LEU A 200 10.59 16.23 -2.23
N VAL A 201 11.10 15.00 -2.12
CA VAL A 201 11.44 14.15 -3.27
C VAL A 201 10.22 13.88 -4.14
N LEU A 202 9.11 13.45 -3.53
CA LEU A 202 7.90 13.13 -4.28
C LEU A 202 7.33 14.35 -5.01
N ASN A 203 7.35 15.54 -4.40
CA ASN A 203 6.92 16.77 -5.08
C ASN A 203 7.84 17.14 -6.25
N SER A 204 9.16 17.07 -6.05
CA SER A 204 10.14 17.39 -7.08
C SER A 204 10.02 16.46 -8.29
N GLU A 205 9.88 15.16 -8.06
CA GLU A 205 9.73 14.16 -9.11
C GLU A 205 8.39 14.29 -9.85
N ALA A 206 7.29 14.53 -9.12
CA ALA A 206 5.98 14.75 -9.71
C ALA A 206 6.00 16.00 -10.60
N TYR A 207 6.55 17.11 -10.12
CA TYR A 207 6.70 18.32 -10.92
C TYR A 207 7.54 18.07 -12.17
N GLN A 208 8.71 17.45 -12.04
CA GLN A 208 9.61 17.18 -13.18
C GLN A 208 8.92 16.35 -14.26
N ARG A 209 8.10 15.37 -13.86
CA ARG A 209 7.38 14.48 -14.77
C ARG A 209 6.24 15.18 -15.51
N HIS A 210 5.50 16.04 -14.81
CA HIS A 210 4.34 16.73 -15.38
C HIS A 210 4.63 18.15 -15.88
N GLN A 211 5.89 18.62 -15.79
CA GLN A 211 6.29 19.98 -16.15
C GLN A 211 5.81 20.39 -17.55
N LYS A 212 5.93 19.49 -18.54
CA LYS A 212 5.51 19.78 -19.92
C LYS A 212 3.99 19.92 -20.05
N SER A 213 3.23 19.06 -19.37
CA SER A 213 1.78 19.12 -19.35
C SER A 213 1.28 20.41 -18.68
N LEU A 214 1.93 20.81 -17.58
CA LEU A 214 1.62 22.06 -16.86
C LEU A 214 1.93 23.34 -17.64
N GLN A 215 2.76 23.28 -18.69
CA GLN A 215 3.10 24.43 -19.53
C GLN A 215 2.16 24.59 -20.73
N GLN A 216 1.24 23.64 -20.94
CA GLN A 216 0.34 23.60 -22.10
C GLN A 216 -1.09 24.04 -21.78
N ASP A 217 -1.36 24.38 -20.51
CA ASP A 217 -2.59 25.03 -20.02
C ASP A 217 -2.34 26.53 -19.77
#